data_AF-A0A765XCB8-F1
#
_entry.id   AF-A0A765XCB8-F1
#
_cell.length_a   1.000
_cell.length_b   1.000
_cell.length_c   1.000
_cell.angle_alpha   90.00
_cell.angle_beta   90.00
_cell.angle_gamma   90.00
#
_symmetry.space_group_name_H-M   'P 1'
#
loop_
_entity.id
_entity.type
_entity.pdbx_description
1 polymer ?
#
loop_
_entity_poly.entity_id
_entity_poly.type
_entity_poly.pdbx_seq_one_letter_code
_entity_poly.pdbx_strand_id
1 'polypeptide(L)' 'MFLKTESFEHNGVTVTLSELSALQRIEHLALMKRQAEQAESDSNRKFTVEDVIRTGAFVVAMSLWHNHPKKTQMPS' A
#
# COMPACT_ATOMS: atom_id res chain seq x y z
N MET A 1 16.37 6.84 -10.24
CA MET A 1 16.09 7.39 -8.90
C MET A 1 15.72 6.22 -8.00
N PHE A 2 16.48 5.96 -6.93
CA PHE A 2 16.19 4.87 -5.98
C PHE A 2 15.18 5.33 -4.93
N LEU A 3 14.24 4.46 -4.58
CA LEU A 3 13.31 4.69 -3.46
C LEU A 3 14.07 4.51 -2.15
N LYS A 4 13.77 5.31 -1.13
CA LYS A 4 14.34 5.07 0.20
C LYS A 4 13.80 3.75 0.75
N THR A 5 14.62 3.06 1.51
CA THR A 5 14.26 1.77 2.12
C THR A 5 14.57 1.77 3.60
N GLU A 6 13.83 0.98 4.36
CA GLU A 6 13.97 0.82 5.80
C GLU A 6 13.75 -0.65 6.19
N SER A 7 14.46 -1.11 7.21
CA SER A 7 14.26 -2.46 7.75
C SER A 7 13.13 -2.46 8.77
N PHE A 8 12.20 -3.39 8.64
CA PHE A 8 11.07 -3.57 9.52
C PHE A 8 11.12 -4.96 10.14
N GLU A 9 11.19 -5.05 11.47
CA GLU A 9 11.19 -6.31 12.20
C GLU A 9 9.87 -6.51 12.94
N HIS A 10 9.22 -7.65 12.74
CA HIS A 10 8.03 -8.04 13.46
C HIS A 10 8.02 -9.55 13.70
N ASN A 11 7.78 -9.97 14.94
CA ASN A 11 7.80 -11.38 15.37
C ASN A 11 9.09 -12.12 14.96
N GLY A 12 10.25 -11.47 15.05
CA GLY A 12 11.55 -12.04 14.66
C GLY A 12 11.77 -12.19 13.16
N VAL A 13 10.86 -11.67 12.32
CA VAL A 13 11.00 -11.63 10.86
C VAL A 13 11.32 -10.21 10.43
N THR A 14 12.44 -10.03 9.73
CA THR A 14 12.85 -8.74 9.17
C THR A 14 12.52 -8.68 7.68
N VAL A 15 11.87 -7.60 7.25
CA VAL A 15 11.59 -7.30 5.84
C VAL A 15 12.04 -5.88 5.49
N THR A 16 12.47 -5.64 4.26
CA THR A 16 12.83 -4.30 3.78
C THR A 16 11.63 -3.63 3.13
N LEU A 17 11.12 -2.56 3.77
CA LEU A 17 10.10 -1.69 3.22
C LEU A 17 10.75 -0.64 2.32
N SER A 18 10.07 -0.29 1.23
CA SER A 18 10.45 0.79 0.33
C SER A 18 9.43 1.93 0.38
N GLU A 19 9.87 3.17 0.17
CA GLU A 19 8.96 4.28 -0.10
C GLU A 19 8.07 3.96 -1.31
N LEU A 20 6.85 4.48 -1.32
CA LEU A 20 5.98 4.36 -2.49
C LEU A 20 6.56 5.20 -3.64
N SER A 21 6.56 4.64 -4.84
CA SER A 21 6.87 5.37 -6.06
C SER A 21 5.84 6.47 -6.32
N ALA A 22 6.15 7.44 -7.17
CA ALA A 22 5.19 8.47 -7.56
C ALA A 22 3.90 7.86 -8.11
N LEU A 23 3.99 6.81 -8.93
CA LEU A 23 2.84 6.11 -9.48
C LEU A 23 1.99 5.43 -8.39
N GLN A 24 2.62 4.72 -7.46
CA GLN A 24 1.90 4.08 -6.34
C GLN A 24 1.26 5.11 -5.40
N ARG A 25 1.88 6.29 -5.21
CA ARG A 25 1.26 7.39 -4.46
C ARG A 25 0.00 7.89 -5.17
N ILE A 26 0.02 8.00 -6.51
CA ILE A 26 -1.17 8.35 -7.30
C ILE A 26 -2.26 7.28 -7.16
N GLU A 27 -1.90 5.99 -7.24
CA GLU A 27 -2.85 4.88 -7.05
C GLU A 27 -3.46 4.88 -5.64
N HIS A 28 -2.66 5.13 -4.61
CA HIS A 28 -3.14 5.27 -3.24
C HIS A 28 -4.14 6.43 -3.10
N LEU A 29 -3.82 7.60 -3.67
CA LEU A 29 -4.72 8.75 -3.65
C LEU A 29 -6.03 8.47 -4.41
N ALA A 30 -5.96 7.77 -5.54
CA ALA A 30 -7.16 7.36 -6.29
C ALA A 30 -8.04 6.40 -5.48
N LEU A 31 -7.44 5.47 -4.74
CA LEU A 31 -8.15 4.57 -3.84
C LEU A 31 -8.83 5.34 -2.70
N MET A 32 -8.13 6.29 -2.06
CA MET A 32 -8.70 7.13 -1.00
C MET A 32 -9.86 7.99 -1.51
N LYS A 33 -9.72 8.58 -2.71
CA LYS A 33 -10.79 9.35 -3.35
C LYS A 33 -12.04 8.49 -3.57
N ARG A 34 -11.87 7.28 -4.11
CA ARG A 34 -12.99 6.35 -4.34
C ARG A 34 -13.68 5.93 -3.04
N GLN A 35 -12.90 5.73 -1.96
CA GLN A 35 -13.47 5.42 -0.64
C GLN A 35 -14.29 6.58 -0.09
N ALA A 36 -13.80 7.82 -0.24
CA ALA A 36 -14.53 9.02 0.17
C ALA A 36 -15.84 9.20 -0.62
N GLU A 37 -15.79 9.06 -1.95
CA GLU A 37 -16.99 9.13 -2.81
C GLU A 37 -18.03 8.05 -2.44
N GLN A 38 -17.58 6.83 -2.12
CA GLN A 38 -18.47 5.78 -1.65
C GLN A 38 -19.10 6.09 -0.29
N ALA A 39 -18.33 6.65 0.64
CA ALA A 39 -18.84 7.05 1.94
C ALA A 39 -19.87 8.19 1.85
N GLU A 40 -19.69 9.13 0.92
CA GLU A 40 -20.66 10.20 0.65
C GLU A 40 -21.96 9.64 0.01
N SER A 41 -21.83 8.65 -0.89
CA SER A 41 -23.00 8.03 -1.54
C SER A 41 -23.81 7.11 -0.61
N ASP A 42 -23.14 6.52 0.38
CA ASP A 42 -23.72 5.60 1.34
C ASP A 42 -23.86 6.33 2.68
N SER A 43 -24.91 7.14 2.79
CA SER A 43 -25.22 8.05 3.92
C SER A 43 -25.14 7.39 5.32
N ASN A 44 -25.07 6.06 5.42
CA ASN A 44 -24.98 5.33 6.67
C ASN A 44 -23.68 4.49 6.81
N ARG A 45 -22.75 4.58 5.86
CA ARG A 45 -21.50 3.81 5.88
C ARG A 45 -20.51 4.42 6.87
N LYS A 46 -20.38 3.76 8.02
CA LYS A 46 -19.32 4.07 8.98
C LYS A 46 -17.99 3.54 8.46
N PHE A 47 -16.97 4.38 8.45
CA PHE A 47 -15.60 3.93 8.24
C PHE A 47 -15.20 3.00 9.39
N THR A 48 -14.87 1.76 9.06
CA THR A 48 -14.64 0.71 10.05
C THR A 48 -13.15 0.51 10.31
N VAL A 49 -12.83 -0.18 11.42
CA VAL A 49 -11.47 -0.65 11.69
C VAL A 49 -10.97 -1.55 10.54
N GLU A 50 -11.86 -2.31 9.90
CA GLU A 50 -11.51 -3.13 8.74
C GLU A 50 -11.03 -2.29 7.56
N ASP A 51 -11.67 -1.14 7.28
CA ASP A 51 -11.24 -0.23 6.21
C ASP A 51 -9.84 0.34 6.48
N VAL A 52 -9.54 0.69 7.74
CA VAL A 52 -8.20 1.12 8.16
C VAL A 52 -7.17 0.03 7.91
N ILE A 53 -7.45 -1.20 8.37
CA ILE A 53 -6.55 -2.34 8.22
C ILE A 53 -6.31 -2.63 6.74
N ARG A 54 -7.36 -2.61 5.91
CA ARG A 54 -7.26 -2.88 4.48
C ARG A 54 -6.43 -1.82 3.76
N THR A 55 -6.65 -0.54 4.05
CA THR A 55 -5.86 0.56 3.47
C THR A 55 -4.40 0.48 3.91
N GLY A 56 -4.13 0.22 5.19
CA GLY A 56 -2.77 0.03 5.71
C GLY A 56 -2.06 -1.17 5.06
N ALA A 57 -2.74 -2.32 4.96
CA ALA A 57 -2.21 -3.52 4.31
C ALA A 57 -1.88 -3.28 2.83
N PHE A 58 -2.71 -2.49 2.13
CA PHE A 58 -2.45 -2.13 0.73
C PHE A 58 -1.16 -1.32 0.57
N VAL A 59 -0.92 -0.34 1.45
CA VAL A 59 0.32 0.47 1.45
C VAL A 59 1.55 -0.42 1.71
N VAL A 60 1.47 -1.31 2.68
CA VAL A 60 2.56 -2.27 2.98
C VAL A 60 2.82 -3.20 1.80
N ALA A 61 1.78 -3.71 1.15
CA ALA A 61 1.92 -4.57 -0.02
C ALA A 61 2.62 -3.84 -1.19
N MET A 62 2.24 -2.59 -1.48
CA MET A 62 2.90 -1.77 -2.49
C MET A 62 4.38 -1.51 -2.17
N SER A 63 4.69 -1.30 -0.90
CA SER A 63 6.07 -1.12 -0.41
C SER A 63 6.91 -2.38 -0.64
N LEU A 64 6.39 -3.55 -0.27
CA LEU A 64 7.06 -4.85 -0.43
C LEU A 64 7.20 -5.27 -1.90
N TRP A 65 6.28 -4.84 -2.78
CA TRP A 65 6.30 -5.18 -4.20
C TRP A 65 7.60 -4.77 -4.89
N HIS A 66 8.27 -3.71 -4.42
CA HIS A 66 9.53 -3.26 -5.02
C HIS A 66 10.65 -4.28 -4.95
N ASN A 67 10.71 -5.03 -3.85
CA ASN A 67 11.75 -6.03 -3.59
C ASN A 67 11.25 -7.45 -3.90
N HIS A 68 10.06 -7.58 -4.49
CA HIS A 68 9.43 -8.87 -4.67
C HIS A 68 10.16 -9.70 -5.76
N PRO A 69 10.61 -10.93 -5.48
CA PRO A 69 11.47 -11.71 -6.37
C PRO A 69 10.81 -12.07 -7.71
N LYS A 70 9.48 -12.08 -7.78
CA LYS A 70 8.77 -12.28 -9.06
C LYS A 70 8.80 -11.05 -9.97
N LYS A 71 9.01 -9.85 -9.43
CA LYS A 71 9.12 -8.61 -10.22
C LYS A 71 10.42 -8.60 -11.05
N THR A 72 11.48 -9.19 -10.52
CA THR A 72 12.77 -9.38 -11.19
C THR A 72 12.81 -10.58 -12.14
N GLN A 73 11.80 -11.45 -12.14
CA GLN A 73 11.70 -12.61 -13.04
C GLN A 73 10.94 -12.32 -14.34
N MET A 74 10.48 -11.09 -14.56
CA MET A 74 9.87 -10.74 -15.85
C MET A 74 10.93 -10.79 -16.96
N PRO A 75 10.77 -11.62 -18.00
CA PRO A 75 11.68 -11.64 -19.14
C PRO A 75 11.63 -10.28 -19.84
N SER A 76 12.81 -9.76 -20.18
CA SER A 76 12.98 -8.53 -20.99
C SER A 76 12.51 -8.71 -22.42
#